data_AF-A0A4Q9FDG5-F1
#
_entry.id   AF-A0A4Q9FDG5-F1
#
_cell.length_a   1.000
_cell.length_b   1.000
_cell.length_c   1.000
_cell.angle_alpha   90.00
_cell.angle_beta   90.00
_cell.angle_gamma   90.00
#
_symmetry.space_group_name_H-M   'P 1'
#
loop_
_entity.id
_entity.type
_entity.pdbx_description
1 polymer ?
#
loop_
_entity_poly.entity_id
_entity_poly.type
_entity_poly.pdbx_seq_one_letter_code
_entity_poly.pdbx_strand_id
1 'polypeptide(L)'
;MDSASKFLYVKLINDIVPHWYDTTWDFNGHTNIPNEGDIACGYFVSTTLKHLGFNLNRYKMAQQAGLIAAQVLQSKDELKRFSNLSFETLKQKLNSVYADGIYFVGLDNHVGYILIKDKELYFLHSSYYDDKVMIEPAETSPCFSSSFYVFAEITTNKDLIKKWILNTRLEIPVS
;
A
#
# COMPACT_ATOMS: atom_id res chain seq x y z
N MET A 1 -10.31 2.08 -19.04
CA MET A 1 -9.86 2.29 -17.65
C MET A 1 -10.02 1.02 -16.83
N ASP A 2 -11.18 0.36 -16.87
CA ASP A 2 -11.43 -0.88 -16.11
C ASP A 2 -10.47 -2.02 -16.45
N SER A 3 -10.10 -2.20 -17.72
CA SER A 3 -9.07 -3.17 -18.12
C SER A 3 -7.68 -2.86 -17.54
N ALA A 4 -7.33 -1.58 -17.40
CA ALA A 4 -6.05 -1.16 -16.82
C ALA A 4 -6.04 -1.32 -15.29
N SER A 5 -7.15 -1.01 -14.62
CA SER A 5 -7.37 -1.30 -13.20
C SER A 5 -7.18 -2.80 -12.90
N LYS A 6 -7.87 -3.67 -13.64
CA LYS A 6 -7.74 -5.12 -13.52
C LYS A 6 -6.32 -5.60 -13.83
N PHE A 7 -5.67 -5.01 -14.84
CA PHE A 7 -4.29 -5.34 -15.17
C PHE A 7 -3.33 -5.00 -14.02
N LEU A 8 -3.43 -3.80 -13.43
CA LEU A 8 -2.62 -3.42 -12.26
C LEU A 8 -2.85 -4.36 -11.07
N TYR A 9 -4.11 -4.71 -10.79
CA TYR A 9 -4.45 -5.66 -9.74
C TYR A 9 -3.72 -7.00 -9.96
N VAL A 10 -3.90 -7.59 -11.14
CA VAL A 10 -3.30 -8.89 -11.48
C VAL A 10 -1.78 -8.81 -11.45
N LYS A 11 -1.19 -7.76 -12.04
CA LYS A 11 0.27 -7.58 -12.02
C LYS A 11 0.84 -7.47 -10.62
N LEU A 12 0.19 -6.72 -9.73
CA LEU A 12 0.69 -6.57 -8.38
C LEU A 12 0.60 -7.90 -7.62
N ILE A 13 -0.59 -8.50 -7.59
CA ILE A 13 -0.89 -9.65 -6.72
C ILE A 13 -0.36 -10.97 -7.26
N ASN A 14 -0.36 -11.17 -8.59
CA ASN A 14 0.00 -12.46 -9.17
C ASN A 14 1.44 -12.49 -9.73
N ASP A 15 1.98 -11.34 -10.14
CA ASP A 15 3.24 -11.32 -10.88
C ASP A 15 4.38 -10.63 -10.11
N ILE A 16 4.10 -9.76 -9.14
CA ILE A 16 5.13 -9.00 -8.41
C ILE A 16 5.23 -9.47 -6.96
N VAL A 17 4.14 -9.36 -6.20
CA VAL A 17 4.10 -9.66 -4.76
C VAL A 17 4.54 -11.09 -4.45
N PRO A 18 4.21 -12.13 -5.23
CA PRO A 18 4.61 -13.49 -4.91
C PRO A 18 6.13 -13.68 -4.81
N HIS A 19 6.91 -12.90 -5.57
CA HIS A 19 8.37 -12.93 -5.47
C HIS A 19 8.89 -12.27 -4.19
N TRP A 20 8.12 -11.35 -3.61
CA TRP A 20 8.50 -10.63 -2.38
C TRP A 20 8.19 -11.40 -1.11
N TYR A 21 7.28 -12.37 -1.12
CA TYR A 21 6.99 -13.17 0.07
C TYR A 21 8.27 -13.75 0.69
N ASP A 22 8.28 -13.74 2.02
CA ASP A 22 9.39 -14.16 2.88
C ASP A 22 10.68 -13.33 2.77
N THR A 23 10.70 -12.25 1.97
CA THR A 23 11.82 -11.28 2.02
C THR A 23 11.89 -10.69 3.42
N THR A 24 13.06 -10.79 4.05
CA THR A 24 13.29 -10.40 5.45
C THR A 24 12.99 -8.92 5.66
N TRP A 25 12.34 -8.61 6.78
CA TRP A 25 12.13 -7.23 7.21
C TRP A 25 13.36 -6.72 7.98
N ASP A 26 13.73 -5.47 7.73
CA ASP A 26 14.63 -4.68 8.58
C ASP A 26 14.18 -3.21 8.49
N PHE A 27 14.30 -2.45 9.60
CA PHE A 27 13.89 -1.05 9.63
C PHE A 27 14.65 -0.16 8.62
N ASN A 28 15.91 -0.47 8.36
CA ASN A 28 16.76 0.18 7.37
C ASN A 28 16.79 -0.55 6.02
N GLY A 29 16.07 -1.68 5.92
CA GLY A 29 15.99 -2.52 4.73
C GLY A 29 15.50 -1.74 3.52
N HIS A 30 16.29 -1.77 2.45
CA HIS A 30 15.99 -1.05 1.21
C HIS A 30 16.39 -1.85 -0.02
N THR A 31 16.27 -3.18 0.01
CA THR A 31 16.56 -3.97 -1.19
C THR A 31 15.66 -3.56 -2.37
N ASN A 32 16.14 -3.77 -3.59
CA ASN A 32 15.36 -3.65 -4.82
C ASN A 32 15.14 -5.02 -5.48
N ILE A 33 15.61 -6.09 -4.85
CA ILE A 33 15.55 -7.46 -5.36
C ILE A 33 14.86 -8.30 -4.27
N PRO A 34 13.72 -8.93 -4.58
CA PRO A 34 13.04 -9.80 -3.63
C PRO A 34 13.97 -10.92 -3.14
N ASN A 35 13.90 -11.27 -1.84
CA ASN A 35 14.70 -12.33 -1.21
C ASN A 35 16.23 -12.14 -1.29
N GLU A 36 16.72 -10.96 -1.64
CA GLU A 36 18.14 -10.60 -1.63
C GLU A 36 18.36 -9.36 -0.76
N GLY A 37 18.56 -9.58 0.55
CA GLY A 37 18.63 -8.54 1.58
C GLY A 37 17.25 -8.17 2.15
N ASP A 38 17.21 -7.07 2.89
CA ASP A 38 16.06 -6.73 3.72
C ASP A 38 15.22 -5.58 3.16
N ILE A 39 13.94 -5.53 3.54
CA ILE A 39 12.99 -4.53 3.06
C ILE A 39 12.11 -3.95 4.19
N ALA A 40 12.22 -2.65 4.44
CA ALA A 40 11.32 -1.94 5.35
C ALA A 40 9.94 -1.71 4.71
N CYS A 41 8.92 -1.41 5.51
CA CYS A 41 7.54 -1.27 5.05
C CYS A 41 7.32 -0.19 3.97
N GLY A 42 7.89 1.00 4.17
CA GLY A 42 7.83 2.08 3.17
C GLY A 42 8.54 1.71 1.88
N TYR A 43 9.67 1.01 1.98
CA TYR A 43 10.42 0.54 0.81
C TYR A 43 9.71 -0.60 0.10
N PHE A 44 9.03 -1.50 0.81
CA PHE A 44 8.23 -2.55 0.19
C PHE A 44 7.19 -1.92 -0.75
N VAL A 45 6.34 -1.02 -0.23
CA VAL A 45 5.30 -0.34 -1.01
C VAL A 45 5.89 0.44 -2.18
N SER A 46 6.91 1.28 -1.94
CA SER A 46 7.44 2.15 -2.99
C SER A 46 8.18 1.35 -4.07
N THR A 47 8.78 0.23 -3.71
CA THR A 47 9.48 -0.67 -4.63
C THR A 47 8.50 -1.48 -5.47
N THR A 48 7.45 -2.05 -4.89
CA THR A 48 6.44 -2.78 -5.66
C THR A 48 5.66 -1.86 -6.60
N LEU A 49 5.40 -0.61 -6.22
CA LEU A 49 4.86 0.41 -7.14
C LEU A 49 5.84 0.75 -8.28
N LYS A 50 7.13 0.88 -7.99
CA LYS A 50 8.15 1.05 -9.04
C LYS A 50 8.20 -0.17 -9.96
N HIS A 51 8.11 -1.39 -9.43
CA HIS A 51 8.10 -2.63 -10.21
C HIS A 51 6.84 -2.78 -11.08
N LEU A 52 5.71 -2.19 -10.65
CA LEU A 52 4.51 -2.03 -11.48
C LEU A 52 4.69 -1.02 -12.63
N GLY A 53 5.78 -0.25 -12.65
CA GLY A 53 6.04 0.77 -13.67
C GLY A 53 5.56 2.17 -13.31
N PHE A 54 5.22 2.46 -12.05
CA PHE A 54 4.95 3.84 -11.65
C PHE A 54 6.23 4.68 -11.67
N ASN A 55 6.15 5.85 -12.29
CA ASN A 55 7.23 6.83 -12.31
C ASN A 55 7.28 7.61 -10.99
N LEU A 56 7.93 7.03 -9.99
CA LEU A 56 8.10 7.63 -8.66
C LEU A 56 9.52 7.46 -8.14
N ASN A 57 9.92 8.31 -7.20
CA ASN A 57 11.17 8.12 -6.47
C ASN A 57 10.93 7.23 -5.25
N ARG A 58 11.36 5.95 -5.34
CA ARG A 58 11.12 4.96 -4.28
C ARG A 58 11.71 5.34 -2.93
N TYR A 59 12.88 5.98 -2.92
CA TYR A 59 13.56 6.39 -1.70
C TYR A 59 12.81 7.52 -1.01
N LYS A 60 12.51 8.58 -1.76
CA LYS A 60 11.81 9.73 -1.20
C LYS A 60 10.42 9.37 -0.69
N MET A 61 9.68 8.50 -1.41
CA MET A 61 8.37 8.03 -0.98
C MET A 61 8.46 7.15 0.28
N ALA A 62 9.40 6.20 0.32
CA ALA A 62 9.56 5.28 1.45
C ALA A 62 9.89 5.98 2.76
N GLN A 63 10.57 7.12 2.69
CA GLN A 63 10.99 7.92 3.84
C GLN A 63 9.91 8.88 4.35
N GLN A 64 8.75 8.95 3.69
CA GLN A 64 7.65 9.81 4.12
C GLN A 64 6.80 9.16 5.20
N ALA A 65 6.20 9.99 6.05
CA ALA A 65 5.08 9.57 6.90
C ALA A 65 3.92 9.04 6.03
N GLY A 66 3.14 8.08 6.55
CA GLY A 66 2.07 7.41 5.81
C GLY A 66 1.08 8.36 5.14
N LEU A 67 0.73 9.48 5.80
CA LEU A 67 -0.14 10.52 5.23
C LEU A 67 0.48 11.22 4.02
N ILE A 68 1.77 11.50 4.04
CA ILE A 68 2.46 12.16 2.91
C ILE A 68 2.66 11.15 1.77
N ALA A 69 2.99 9.89 2.09
CA ALA A 69 3.03 8.81 1.10
C ALA A 69 1.67 8.60 0.41
N ALA A 70 0.56 8.65 1.14
CA ALA A 70 -0.79 8.59 0.56
C ALA A 70 -1.06 9.74 -0.42
N GLN A 71 -0.57 10.95 -0.13
CA GLN A 71 -0.73 12.13 -0.99
C GLN A 71 0.03 12.04 -2.32
N VAL A 72 1.05 11.16 -2.41
CA VAL A 72 1.72 10.83 -3.69
C VAL A 72 0.75 10.10 -4.63
N LEU A 73 -0.14 9.29 -4.06
CA LEU A 73 -1.01 8.37 -4.80
C LEU A 73 -2.38 8.99 -5.11
N GLN A 74 -2.89 9.84 -4.22
CA GLN A 74 -4.22 10.42 -4.35
C GLN A 74 -4.27 11.83 -3.75
N SER A 75 -5.12 12.70 -4.29
CA SER A 75 -5.22 14.07 -3.80
C SER A 75 -5.72 14.12 -2.35
N LYS A 76 -5.25 15.10 -1.60
CA LYS A 76 -5.46 15.21 -0.15
C LYS A 76 -6.93 15.22 0.27
N ASP A 77 -7.78 15.79 -0.57
CA ASP A 77 -9.23 15.96 -0.43
C ASP A 77 -10.02 14.67 -0.69
N GLU A 78 -9.45 13.72 -1.44
CA GLU A 78 -10.09 12.43 -1.69
C GLU A 78 -9.68 11.34 -0.70
N LEU A 79 -8.53 11.51 -0.04
CA LEU A 79 -8.02 10.57 0.98
C LEU A 79 -9.07 10.31 2.08
N LYS A 80 -9.31 9.03 2.38
CA LYS A 80 -10.12 8.63 3.53
C LYS A 80 -9.25 8.47 4.75
N ARG A 81 -9.67 9.11 5.84
CA ARG A 81 -8.96 9.09 7.13
C ARG A 81 -9.90 8.62 8.22
N PHE A 82 -9.39 7.76 9.08
CA PHE A 82 -10.13 7.20 10.20
C PHE A 82 -9.25 7.24 11.44
N SER A 83 -9.85 7.51 12.59
CA SER A 83 -9.10 7.59 13.85
C SER A 83 -9.90 6.99 14.99
N ASN A 84 -9.21 6.31 15.91
CA ASN A 84 -9.75 5.76 17.14
C ASN A 84 -11.00 4.87 16.92
N LEU A 85 -10.95 4.01 15.91
CA LEU A 85 -12.04 3.06 15.60
C LEU A 85 -11.67 1.64 16.00
N SER A 86 -12.66 0.85 16.40
CA SER A 86 -12.51 -0.60 16.43
C SER A 86 -12.34 -1.16 15.02
N PHE A 87 -11.72 -2.33 14.90
CA PHE A 87 -11.57 -3.01 13.61
C PHE A 87 -12.92 -3.21 12.90
N GLU A 88 -13.95 -3.69 13.60
CA GLU A 88 -15.30 -3.86 13.06
C GLU A 88 -15.86 -2.57 12.45
N THR A 89 -15.72 -1.45 13.16
CA THR A 89 -16.21 -0.15 12.68
C THR A 89 -15.41 0.33 11.47
N LEU A 90 -14.09 0.11 11.48
CA LEU A 90 -13.22 0.42 10.35
C LEU A 90 -13.59 -0.41 9.12
N LYS A 91 -13.75 -1.74 9.27
CA LYS A 91 -14.14 -2.67 8.20
C LYS A 91 -15.49 -2.29 7.60
N GLN A 92 -16.49 -1.96 8.42
CA GLN A 92 -17.78 -1.48 7.94
C GLN A 92 -17.66 -0.18 7.14
N LYS A 93 -16.89 0.80 7.64
CA LYS A 93 -16.68 2.08 6.95
C LYS A 93 -15.95 1.88 5.62
N LEU A 94 -14.88 1.09 5.59
CA LEU A 94 -14.14 0.79 4.36
C LEU A 94 -15.04 0.14 3.32
N ASN A 95 -15.80 -0.88 3.70
CA ASN A 95 -16.75 -1.56 2.79
C ASN A 95 -17.92 -0.67 2.33
N SER A 96 -18.17 0.46 2.99
CA SER A 96 -19.20 1.43 2.56
C SER A 96 -18.70 2.43 1.52
N VAL A 97 -17.37 2.62 1.42
CA VAL A 97 -16.75 3.63 0.53
C VAL A 97 -15.87 3.03 -0.55
N TYR A 98 -15.39 1.81 -0.35
CA TYR A 98 -14.51 1.10 -1.24
C TYR A 98 -15.15 -0.16 -1.80
N ALA A 99 -14.78 -0.47 -3.03
CA ALA A 99 -15.11 -1.73 -3.70
C ALA A 99 -13.94 -2.71 -3.54
N ASP A 100 -14.06 -3.88 -4.17
CA ASP A 100 -12.94 -4.81 -4.27
C ASP A 100 -11.77 -4.17 -5.02
N GLY A 101 -10.56 -4.29 -4.47
CA GLY A 101 -9.40 -3.60 -4.99
C GLY A 101 -8.20 -3.57 -4.04
N ILE A 102 -7.17 -2.85 -4.45
CA ILE A 102 -5.95 -2.63 -3.69
C ILE A 102 -5.89 -1.15 -3.31
N TYR A 103 -5.63 -0.92 -2.03
CA TYR A 103 -5.53 0.38 -1.41
C TYR A 103 -4.18 0.48 -0.72
N PHE A 104 -3.55 1.65 -0.77
CA PHE A 104 -2.49 1.97 0.16
C PHE A 104 -3.09 2.26 1.53
N VAL A 105 -2.43 1.81 2.59
CA VAL A 105 -2.73 2.24 3.96
C VAL A 105 -1.47 2.80 4.63
N GLY A 106 -1.62 3.98 5.22
CA GLY A 106 -0.69 4.54 6.19
C GLY A 106 -1.27 4.46 7.59
N LEU A 107 -0.47 3.97 8.52
CA LEU A 107 -0.77 3.82 9.95
C LEU A 107 0.13 4.78 10.75
N ASP A 108 0.03 4.74 12.09
CA ASP A 108 0.86 5.57 12.99
C ASP A 108 2.36 5.37 12.73
N ASN A 109 2.81 4.11 12.67
CA ASN A 109 4.22 3.73 12.55
C ASN A 109 4.47 2.67 11.47
N HIS A 110 3.50 2.44 10.58
CA HIS A 110 3.59 1.41 9.56
C HIS A 110 2.85 1.79 8.28
N VAL A 111 3.20 1.12 7.18
CA VAL A 111 2.48 1.28 5.91
C VAL A 111 2.39 -0.07 5.20
N GLY A 112 1.44 -0.19 4.29
CA GLY A 112 1.31 -1.37 3.44
C GLY A 112 0.18 -1.21 2.44
N TYR A 113 -0.30 -2.35 1.96
CA TYR A 113 -1.49 -2.44 1.13
C TYR A 113 -2.63 -3.10 1.90
N ILE A 114 -3.85 -2.63 1.66
CA ILE A 114 -5.07 -3.33 2.02
C ILE A 114 -5.73 -3.83 0.75
N LEU A 115 -5.87 -5.15 0.69
CA LEU A 115 -6.66 -5.83 -0.31
C LEU A 115 -8.08 -5.98 0.24
N ILE A 116 -9.05 -5.38 -0.46
CA ILE A 116 -10.47 -5.62 -0.19
C ILE A 116 -10.96 -6.63 -1.21
N LYS A 117 -11.49 -7.74 -0.72
CA LYS A 117 -12.06 -8.79 -1.57
C LYS A 117 -13.25 -9.42 -0.85
N ASP A 118 -14.41 -9.44 -1.48
CA ASP A 118 -15.64 -10.02 -0.91
C ASP A 118 -15.94 -9.47 0.50
N LYS A 119 -15.66 -8.18 0.70
CA LYS A 119 -15.75 -7.43 1.98
C LYS A 119 -14.74 -7.79 3.07
N GLU A 120 -13.84 -8.73 2.80
CA GLU A 120 -12.73 -9.07 3.67
C GLU A 120 -11.52 -8.18 3.43
N LEU A 121 -10.76 -7.90 4.49
CA LEU A 121 -9.59 -7.04 4.47
C LEU A 121 -8.33 -7.88 4.71
N TYR A 122 -7.41 -7.85 3.76
CA TYR A 122 -6.09 -8.48 3.92
C TYR A 122 -5.00 -7.43 3.89
N PHE A 123 -4.13 -7.49 4.89
CA PHE A 123 -2.98 -6.59 5.01
C PHE A 123 -1.75 -7.24 4.37
N LEU A 124 -1.26 -6.61 3.31
CA LEU A 124 -0.06 -7.03 2.60
C LEU A 124 1.05 -6.00 2.88
N HIS A 125 2.11 -6.45 3.53
CA HIS A 125 3.11 -5.56 4.13
C HIS A 125 4.44 -6.29 4.36
N SER A 126 5.49 -5.52 4.66
CA SER A 126 6.71 -6.05 5.27
C SER A 126 6.54 -6.00 6.79
N SER A 127 6.30 -7.14 7.42
CA SER A 127 5.97 -7.27 8.84
C SER A 127 7.21 -7.11 9.72
N TYR A 128 7.19 -6.12 10.62
CA TYR A 128 8.18 -6.00 11.70
C TYR A 128 7.90 -6.95 12.87
N TYR A 129 6.75 -7.63 12.85
CA TYR A 129 6.36 -8.59 13.89
C TYR A 129 6.82 -10.02 13.51
N ASP A 130 6.73 -10.36 12.23
CA ASP A 130 7.07 -11.68 11.69
C ASP A 130 8.41 -11.71 10.93
N ASP A 131 9.12 -10.58 10.91
CA ASP A 131 10.39 -10.36 10.22
C ASP A 131 10.39 -10.67 8.72
N LYS A 132 9.25 -10.47 8.04
CA LYS A 132 9.12 -10.81 6.61
C LYS A 132 7.98 -10.11 5.88
N VAL A 133 8.07 -10.09 4.55
CA VAL A 133 6.93 -9.74 3.68
C VAL A 133 5.90 -10.84 3.66
N MET A 134 4.65 -10.47 3.93
CA MET A 134 3.51 -11.40 3.98
C MET A 134 2.18 -10.72 3.69
N ILE A 135 1.15 -11.54 3.48
CA ILE A 135 -0.25 -11.14 3.47
C ILE A 135 -1.01 -11.92 4.55
N GLU A 136 -1.84 -11.23 5.32
CA GLU A 136 -2.62 -11.82 6.40
C GLU A 136 -3.97 -11.11 6.58
N PRO A 137 -4.97 -11.70 7.28
CA PRO A 137 -6.19 -10.99 7.63
C PRO A 137 -5.87 -9.74 8.47
N ALA A 138 -6.39 -8.58 8.05
CA ALA A 138 -6.14 -7.33 8.76
C ALA A 138 -6.73 -7.33 10.18
N GLU A 139 -7.76 -8.15 10.42
CA GLU A 139 -8.42 -8.31 11.74
C GLU A 139 -7.48 -8.85 12.81
N THR A 140 -6.63 -9.82 12.43
CA THR A 140 -5.75 -10.55 13.34
C THR A 140 -4.32 -10.04 13.33
N SER A 141 -3.99 -9.13 12.41
CA SER A 141 -2.63 -8.60 12.24
C SER A 141 -2.24 -7.66 13.40
N PRO A 142 -1.19 -7.98 14.17
CA PRO A 142 -0.69 -7.08 15.21
C PRO A 142 -0.11 -5.79 14.61
N CYS A 143 0.36 -5.83 13.35
CA CYS A 143 0.91 -4.69 12.63
C CYS A 143 -0.16 -3.76 12.02
N PHE A 144 -1.43 -4.16 12.02
CA PHE A 144 -2.52 -3.34 11.47
C PHE A 144 -3.22 -2.49 12.54
N SER A 145 -3.10 -2.84 13.82
CA SER A 145 -3.70 -2.09 14.92
C SER A 145 -3.08 -0.69 15.05
N SER A 146 -3.88 0.34 14.80
CA SER A 146 -3.44 1.74 14.82
C SER A 146 -4.54 2.68 15.33
N SER A 147 -4.13 3.81 15.88
CA SER A 147 -5.02 4.91 16.28
C SER A 147 -5.42 5.80 15.09
N PHE A 148 -4.64 5.77 13.99
CA PHE A 148 -4.88 6.56 12.79
C PHE A 148 -4.67 5.72 11.53
N TYR A 149 -5.60 5.84 10.59
CA TYR A 149 -5.52 5.21 9.28
C TYR A 149 -5.74 6.26 8.20
N VAL A 150 -4.89 6.24 7.17
CA VAL A 150 -5.09 6.99 5.93
C VAL A 150 -5.03 6.05 4.76
N PHE A 151 -6.04 6.12 3.90
CA PHE A 151 -6.17 5.26 2.73
C PHE A 151 -6.08 6.08 1.45
N ALA A 152 -5.32 5.55 0.49
CA ALA A 152 -5.30 6.02 -0.89
C ALA A 152 -5.67 4.87 -1.83
N GLU A 153 -6.50 5.17 -2.81
CA GLU A 153 -6.91 4.24 -3.85
C GLU A 153 -5.76 3.96 -4.83
N ILE A 154 -5.53 2.67 -5.15
CA ILE A 154 -4.57 2.28 -6.18
C ILE A 154 -5.30 1.77 -7.43
N THR A 155 -5.99 0.63 -7.31
CA THR A 155 -6.64 0.00 -8.47
C THR A 155 -7.98 0.67 -8.82
N THR A 156 -8.60 1.41 -7.91
CA THR A 156 -9.86 2.12 -8.16
C THR A 156 -9.66 3.59 -8.53
N ASN A 157 -8.41 4.09 -8.47
CA ASN A 157 -8.06 5.48 -8.73
C ASN A 157 -7.81 5.73 -10.23
N LYS A 158 -8.80 6.29 -10.92
CA LYS A 158 -8.71 6.56 -12.37
C LYS A 158 -7.59 7.56 -12.72
N ASP A 159 -7.34 8.54 -11.86
CA ASP A 159 -6.32 9.56 -12.11
C ASP A 159 -4.91 9.00 -11.92
N LEU A 160 -4.69 8.20 -10.88
CA LEU A 160 -3.43 7.49 -10.67
C LEU A 160 -3.15 6.51 -11.81
N ILE A 161 -4.16 5.76 -12.26
CA ILE A 161 -4.04 4.85 -13.42
C ILE A 161 -3.69 5.63 -14.68
N LYS A 162 -4.32 6.78 -14.91
CA LYS A 162 -3.98 7.65 -16.06
C LYS A 162 -2.52 8.12 -15.99
N LYS A 163 -2.04 8.53 -14.81
CA LYS A 163 -0.63 8.89 -14.61
C LYS A 163 0.30 7.72 -14.89
N TRP A 164 -0.05 6.50 -14.48
CA TRP A 164 0.70 5.28 -14.78
C TRP A 164 0.80 5.02 -16.29
N ILE A 165 -0.33 5.03 -17.01
CA ILE A 165 -0.36 4.80 -18.47
C ILE A 165 0.49 5.83 -19.20
N LEU A 166 0.39 7.09 -18.79
CA LEU A 166 1.12 8.20 -19.40
C LEU A 166 2.56 8.35 -18.88
N ASN A 167 3.03 7.44 -18.02
CA ASN A 167 4.33 7.49 -17.36
C ASN A 167 4.61 8.85 -16.68
N THR A 168 3.55 9.50 -16.18
CA THR A 168 3.62 10.80 -15.52
C THR A 168 4.30 10.65 -14.17
N ARG A 169 5.27 11.51 -13.88
CA ARG A 169 5.99 11.50 -12.61
C ARG A 169 5.04 11.80 -11.45
N LEU A 170 5.08 10.96 -10.43
CA LEU A 170 4.42 11.19 -9.15
C LEU A 170 5.36 12.02 -8.27
N GLU A 171 4.98 13.26 -8.03
CA GLU A 171 5.78 14.16 -7.18
C GLU A 171 5.55 13.84 -5.71
N ILE A 172 6.63 13.91 -4.93
CA ILE A 172 6.58 13.76 -3.49
C ILE A 172 6.27 15.13 -2.89
N PRO A 173 5.12 15.30 -2.20
CA PRO A 173 4.78 16.57 -1.58
C PRO A 173 5.90 17.02 -0.65
N VAL A 174 6.23 18.31 -0.70
CA VAL A 174 7.15 18.91 0.27
C VAL A 174 6.35 19.11 1.55
N SER A 175 6.92 18.67 2.68
CA SER A 175 6.38 18.85 4.03
C SER A 175 6.34 20.32 4.44
#